data_AF-A0A0F9FAH6-F1
#
_entry.id   AF-A0A0F9FAH6-F1
#
_cell.length_a   1.000
_cell.length_b   1.000
_cell.length_c   1.000
_cell.angle_alpha   90.00
_cell.angle_beta   90.00
_cell.angle_gamma   90.00
#
_symmetry.space_group_name_H-M   'P 1'
#
loop_
_entity.id
_entity.type
_entity.pdbx_description
1 polymer ?
#
loop_
_entity_poly.entity_id
_entity_poly.type
_entity_poly.pdbx_seq_one_letter_code
_entity_poly.pdbx_strand_id
1 'polypeptide(L)'
;MKGGYALKTGEFGLSGRSIFDLGMGLTYSWKGIPYFNLDFNRYKPRGFELYYKFSRFVVECEDVDTNIARSEINADGIKDVLFTKALIKAYRKVKDSDDYKEWVKHRRDLRKKELSISLNKRKKTLTSKEQKWVYYKSDLVHKEPNNEHDLLALLWKLEGLKALPLHVFKSLEHTNKKGIDIIADYQETDISEMKLIKYKEVDIS
;
A
#
# COMPACT_ATOMS: atom_id res chain seq x y z
N MET A 1 -5.56 7.97 -35.25
CA MET A 1 -5.25 8.28 -33.84
C MET A 1 -4.00 9.14 -33.75
N LYS A 2 -4.11 10.31 -33.12
CA LYS A 2 -3.00 11.21 -32.76
C LYS A 2 -2.98 11.38 -31.24
N GLY A 3 -1.92 11.95 -30.70
CA GLY A 3 -1.84 12.17 -29.26
C GLY A 3 -0.46 12.59 -28.78
N GLY A 4 -0.40 12.99 -27.53
CA GLY A 4 0.82 13.41 -26.85
C GLY A 4 0.86 12.85 -25.43
N TYR A 5 2.05 12.85 -24.84
CA TYR A 5 2.23 12.53 -23.43
C TYR A 5 3.10 13.58 -22.76
N ALA A 6 2.83 13.81 -21.48
CA ALA A 6 3.63 14.69 -20.64
C ALA A 6 4.03 13.94 -19.37
N LEU A 7 5.27 14.15 -18.94
CA LEU A 7 5.81 13.65 -17.68
C LEU A 7 5.90 14.81 -16.68
N LYS A 8 6.20 14.50 -15.40
CA LYS A 8 6.42 15.50 -14.35
C LYS A 8 5.20 16.40 -14.10
N THR A 9 4.00 15.87 -14.27
CA THR A 9 2.78 16.69 -14.28
C THR A 9 2.52 17.42 -12.96
N GLY A 10 3.03 16.89 -11.84
CA GLY A 10 3.01 17.58 -10.55
C GLY A 10 3.88 18.83 -10.48
N GLU A 11 5.00 18.88 -11.20
CA GLU A 11 5.90 20.04 -11.25
C GLU A 11 5.27 21.21 -12.03
N PHE A 12 4.41 20.89 -13.01
CA PHE A 12 3.74 21.87 -13.87
C PHE A 12 2.30 22.17 -13.44
N GLY A 13 1.87 21.71 -12.26
CA GLY A 13 0.50 21.93 -11.77
C GLY A 13 -0.58 21.21 -12.60
N LEU A 14 -0.19 20.24 -13.42
CA LEU A 14 -1.06 19.40 -14.27
C LEU A 14 -1.55 18.13 -13.53
N SER A 15 -1.15 17.94 -12.28
CA SER A 15 -1.74 16.98 -11.35
C SER A 15 -3.05 17.56 -10.80
N GLY A 16 -4.19 16.87 -11.00
CA GLY A 16 -5.50 17.39 -10.64
C GLY A 16 -5.66 17.77 -9.15
N ARG A 17 -6.42 18.83 -8.86
CA ARG A 17 -6.67 19.51 -7.56
C ARG A 17 -8.13 19.44 -7.03
N SER A 18 -9.00 18.57 -7.54
CA SER A 18 -10.46 18.54 -7.29
C SER A 18 -11.08 17.12 -7.26
N ILE A 19 -12.26 16.99 -6.67
CA ILE A 19 -13.11 15.77 -6.67
C ILE A 19 -13.70 15.50 -8.07
N PHE A 20 -13.75 16.53 -8.92
CA PHE A 20 -14.01 16.47 -10.37
C PHE A 20 -12.72 16.54 -11.19
N ASP A 21 -11.55 16.54 -10.54
CA ASP A 21 -10.30 16.66 -11.27
C ASP A 21 -9.97 15.37 -11.95
N LEU A 22 -10.04 15.53 -13.26
CA LEU A 22 -9.61 14.69 -14.33
C LEU A 22 -8.08 14.47 -14.28
N GLY A 23 -7.50 14.21 -13.10
CA GLY A 23 -6.12 14.51 -12.72
C GLY A 23 -5.02 13.55 -13.18
N MET A 24 -5.37 12.36 -13.66
CA MET A 24 -4.39 11.28 -13.84
C MET A 24 -4.79 10.36 -14.99
N GLY A 25 -3.78 9.87 -15.72
CA GLY A 25 -3.96 8.71 -16.59
C GLY A 25 -4.13 9.07 -18.06
N LEU A 26 -5.36 9.30 -18.52
CA LEU A 26 -5.68 9.32 -19.94
C LEU A 26 -6.89 10.20 -20.26
N THR A 27 -6.73 11.14 -21.18
CA THR A 27 -7.75 12.08 -21.61
C THR A 27 -8.03 11.89 -23.10
N TYR A 28 -9.31 11.79 -23.45
CA TYR A 28 -9.77 11.77 -24.81
C TYR A 28 -9.97 13.20 -25.33
N SER A 29 -9.49 13.44 -26.56
CA SER A 29 -9.62 14.69 -27.29
C SER A 29 -10.35 14.45 -28.61
N TRP A 30 -11.14 15.43 -29.05
CA TRP A 30 -11.80 15.44 -30.35
C TRP A 30 -11.56 16.81 -30.99
N LYS A 31 -11.06 16.85 -32.23
CA LYS A 31 -10.75 18.10 -32.97
C LYS A 31 -9.86 19.04 -32.15
N GLY A 32 -8.87 18.48 -31.45
CA GLY A 32 -7.94 19.23 -30.61
C GLY A 32 -8.48 19.73 -29.27
N ILE A 33 -9.74 19.47 -28.91
CA ILE A 33 -10.32 19.87 -27.61
C ILE A 33 -10.35 18.64 -26.68
N PRO A 34 -9.74 18.69 -25.49
CA PRO A 34 -9.89 17.64 -24.48
C PRO A 34 -11.33 17.60 -23.94
N TYR A 35 -11.98 16.43 -23.98
CA TYR A 35 -13.37 16.28 -23.54
C TYR A 35 -13.50 15.62 -22.18
N PHE A 36 -13.07 14.35 -22.06
CA PHE A 36 -13.30 13.53 -20.88
C PHE A 36 -12.14 12.58 -20.62
N ASN A 37 -12.06 12.06 -19.40
CA ASN A 37 -11.07 11.05 -19.07
C ASN A 37 -11.57 9.65 -19.40
N LEU A 38 -10.67 8.87 -19.96
CA LEU A 38 -10.85 7.46 -20.16
C LEU A 38 -10.42 6.70 -18.91
N ASP A 39 -11.04 5.55 -18.65
CA ASP A 39 -10.61 4.66 -17.60
C ASP A 39 -9.19 4.15 -17.88
N PHE A 40 -8.22 4.70 -17.18
CA PHE A 40 -6.82 4.31 -17.32
C PHE A 40 -6.61 2.80 -17.07
N ASN A 41 -7.38 2.19 -16.16
CA ASN A 41 -7.22 0.77 -15.87
C ASN A 41 -7.73 -0.13 -17.00
N ARG A 42 -8.77 0.29 -17.71
CA ARG A 42 -9.28 -0.39 -18.92
C ARG A 42 -8.24 -0.38 -20.05
N TYR A 43 -7.58 0.76 -20.27
CA TYR A 43 -6.75 0.95 -21.46
C TYR A 43 -5.24 0.78 -21.23
N LYS A 44 -4.76 0.72 -19.99
CA LYS A 44 -3.32 0.53 -19.71
C LYS A 44 -2.85 -0.88 -20.14
N PRO A 45 -1.63 -1.01 -20.69
CA PRO A 45 -1.04 -2.32 -20.89
C PRO A 45 -0.75 -3.02 -19.56
N ARG A 46 -0.86 -4.36 -19.55
CA ARG A 46 -0.39 -5.20 -18.43
C ARG A 46 1.10 -4.92 -18.17
N GLY A 47 1.48 -4.77 -16.89
CA GLY A 47 2.86 -4.45 -16.50
C GLY A 47 3.28 -3.00 -16.75
N PHE A 48 2.32 -2.08 -16.94
CA PHE A 48 2.57 -0.64 -16.87
C PHE A 48 2.43 -0.19 -15.40
N GLU A 49 3.56 -0.12 -14.70
CA GLU A 49 3.58 0.14 -13.25
C GLU A 49 3.52 1.63 -12.91
N LEU A 50 2.41 2.00 -12.26
CA LEU A 50 2.26 2.93 -11.13
C LEU A 50 2.80 4.37 -11.14
N TYR A 51 3.48 4.84 -12.19
CA TYR A 51 3.84 6.26 -12.29
C TYR A 51 2.84 7.12 -13.07
N TYR A 52 1.67 6.56 -13.42
CA TYR A 52 0.63 7.26 -14.16
C TYR A 52 0.08 8.51 -13.46
N LYS A 53 0.22 8.57 -12.12
CA LYS A 53 -0.16 9.74 -11.32
C LYS A 53 0.63 11.00 -11.68
N PHE A 54 1.80 10.83 -12.31
CA PHE A 54 2.70 11.91 -12.68
C PHE A 54 2.90 12.01 -14.20
N SER A 55 2.04 11.32 -14.97
CA SER A 55 2.05 11.37 -16.43
C SER A 55 0.65 11.64 -16.96
N ARG A 56 0.56 12.41 -18.04
CA ARG A 56 -0.69 12.63 -18.78
C ARG A 56 -0.57 12.08 -20.18
N PHE A 57 -1.60 11.39 -20.62
CA PHE A 57 -1.75 10.94 -21.99
C PHE A 57 -2.99 11.62 -22.57
N VAL A 58 -2.82 12.31 -23.69
CA VAL A 58 -3.93 12.88 -24.45
C VAL A 58 -4.00 12.11 -25.76
N VAL A 59 -5.15 11.50 -26.03
CA VAL A 59 -5.39 10.71 -27.24
C VAL A 59 -6.55 11.32 -28.02
N GLU A 60 -6.38 11.43 -29.33
CA GLU A 60 -7.36 11.95 -30.26
C GLU A 60 -7.65 10.91 -31.34
N CYS A 61 -8.93 10.60 -31.53
CA CYS A 61 -9.37 9.61 -32.52
C CYS A 61 -10.79 9.94 -32.99
N GLU A 62 -10.94 10.46 -34.21
CA GLU A 62 -12.26 10.83 -34.74
C GLU A 62 -13.13 9.62 -35.13
N ASP A 63 -12.52 8.43 -35.26
CA ASP A 63 -13.19 7.23 -35.76
C ASP A 63 -14.01 6.48 -34.71
N VAL A 64 -13.91 6.83 -33.42
CA VAL A 64 -14.64 6.16 -32.34
C VAL A 64 -15.94 6.88 -32.01
N ASP A 65 -16.99 6.10 -31.77
CA ASP A 65 -18.29 6.63 -31.39
C ASP A 65 -18.33 6.85 -29.87
N THR A 66 -18.76 8.04 -29.45
CA THR A 66 -18.96 8.39 -28.03
C THR A 66 -20.44 8.35 -27.67
N ASN A 67 -20.74 8.23 -26.38
CA ASN A 67 -22.12 8.35 -25.91
C ASN A 67 -22.65 9.79 -26.14
N ILE A 68 -23.97 9.97 -26.07
CA ILE A 68 -24.61 11.29 -26.28
C ILE A 68 -24.06 12.34 -25.30
N ALA A 69 -23.77 11.93 -24.07
CA ALA A 69 -23.20 12.80 -23.04
C ALA A 69 -21.73 13.16 -23.27
N ARG A 70 -21.06 12.55 -24.26
CA ARG A 70 -19.62 12.69 -24.53
C ARG A 70 -18.78 12.50 -23.27
N SER A 71 -19.12 11.51 -22.47
CA SER A 71 -18.45 11.15 -21.23
C SER A 71 -17.75 9.79 -21.33
N GLU A 72 -18.04 9.00 -22.36
CA GLU A 72 -17.39 7.71 -22.60
C GLU A 72 -17.36 7.33 -24.09
N ILE A 73 -16.51 6.36 -24.43
CA ILE A 73 -16.49 5.70 -25.73
C ILE A 73 -17.47 4.53 -25.69
N ASN A 74 -18.35 4.42 -26.69
CA ASN A 74 -19.29 3.31 -26.80
C ASN A 74 -18.52 2.01 -26.97
N ALA A 75 -18.73 1.05 -26.07
CA ALA A 75 -17.99 -0.22 -26.03
C ALA A 75 -18.42 -1.22 -27.12
N ASP A 76 -19.50 -0.92 -27.85
CA ASP A 76 -20.12 -1.86 -28.78
C ASP A 76 -19.60 -1.63 -30.21
N GLY A 77 -18.50 -2.30 -30.56
CA GLY A 77 -18.08 -2.40 -31.95
C GLY A 77 -16.59 -2.65 -32.19
N ILE A 78 -16.28 -2.96 -33.45
CA ILE A 78 -14.90 -3.18 -33.92
C ILE A 78 -14.02 -1.94 -33.68
N LYS A 79 -14.61 -0.74 -33.75
CA LYS A 79 -13.93 0.55 -33.54
C LYS A 79 -13.32 0.67 -32.13
N ASP A 80 -14.03 0.30 -31.08
CA ASP A 80 -13.50 0.33 -29.69
C ASP A 80 -12.31 -0.62 -29.52
N VAL A 81 -12.41 -1.82 -30.10
CA VAL A 81 -11.31 -2.80 -30.08
C VAL A 81 -10.07 -2.28 -30.79
N LEU A 82 -10.24 -1.66 -31.97
CA LEU A 82 -9.14 -1.06 -32.73
C LEU A 82 -8.52 0.13 -31.99
N PHE A 83 -9.35 0.99 -31.39
CA PHE A 83 -8.92 2.10 -30.56
C PHE A 83 -8.08 1.62 -29.36
N THR A 84 -8.59 0.64 -28.61
CA THR A 84 -7.91 0.05 -27.47
C THR A 84 -6.55 -0.53 -27.88
N LYS A 85 -6.48 -1.26 -29.00
CA LYS A 85 -5.22 -1.81 -29.53
C LYS A 85 -4.23 -0.71 -29.92
N ALA A 86 -4.70 0.34 -30.61
CA ALA A 86 -3.86 1.46 -31.02
C ALA A 86 -3.30 2.22 -29.81
N LEU A 87 -4.13 2.44 -28.79
CA LEU A 87 -3.74 3.10 -27.55
C LEU A 87 -2.72 2.28 -26.75
N ILE A 88 -2.91 0.96 -26.64
CA ILE A 88 -1.90 0.07 -26.03
C ILE A 88 -0.56 0.15 -26.78
N LYS A 89 -0.58 0.21 -28.11
CA LYS A 89 0.63 0.39 -28.92
C LYS A 89 1.30 1.74 -28.64
N ALA A 90 0.53 2.81 -28.47
CA ALA A 90 1.05 4.12 -28.10
C ALA A 90 1.69 4.10 -26.70
N TYR A 91 1.05 3.48 -25.71
CA TYR A 91 1.63 3.30 -24.38
C TYR A 91 2.95 2.55 -24.40
N ARG A 92 3.07 1.49 -25.21
CA ARG A 92 4.33 0.74 -25.35
C ARG A 92 5.43 1.61 -25.95
N LYS A 93 5.13 2.39 -26.99
CA LYS A 93 6.10 3.35 -27.56
C LYS A 93 6.60 4.35 -26.52
N VAL A 94 5.70 4.88 -25.69
CA VAL A 94 6.09 5.79 -24.60
C VAL A 94 6.90 5.05 -23.53
N LYS A 95 6.51 3.84 -23.14
CA LYS A 95 7.26 3.03 -22.18
C LYS A 95 8.69 2.77 -22.64
N ASP A 96 8.86 2.56 -23.94
CA ASP A 96 10.14 2.23 -24.55
C ASP A 96 10.99 3.46 -24.88
N SER A 97 10.46 4.68 -24.74
CA SER A 97 11.21 5.91 -24.96
C SER A 97 12.27 6.13 -23.86
N ASP A 98 13.39 6.73 -24.25
CA ASP A 98 14.49 7.02 -23.31
C ASP A 98 14.06 8.05 -22.26
N ASP A 99 13.33 9.10 -22.66
CA ASP A 99 12.75 10.11 -21.76
C ASP A 99 11.94 9.47 -20.63
N TYR A 100 11.09 8.49 -20.95
CA TYR A 100 10.27 7.81 -19.95
C TYR A 100 11.11 6.93 -19.04
N LYS A 101 12.06 6.16 -19.60
CA LYS A 101 12.95 5.29 -18.82
C LYS A 101 13.82 6.09 -17.85
N GLU A 102 14.40 7.19 -18.31
CA GLU A 102 15.20 8.10 -17.49
C GLU A 102 14.36 8.71 -16.37
N TRP A 103 13.16 9.17 -16.68
CA TRP A 103 12.27 9.73 -15.69
C TRP A 103 11.83 8.69 -14.63
N VAL A 104 11.50 7.46 -15.04
CA VAL A 104 11.17 6.37 -14.10
C VAL A 104 12.37 6.07 -13.21
N LYS A 105 13.59 6.00 -13.76
CA LYS A 105 14.82 5.81 -12.99
C LYS A 105 15.01 6.92 -11.96
N HIS A 106 14.91 8.18 -12.39
CA HIS A 106 15.00 9.34 -11.52
C HIS A 106 13.98 9.30 -10.37
N ARG A 107 12.71 8.95 -10.65
CA ARG A 107 11.67 8.81 -9.62
C ARG A 107 11.94 7.67 -8.64
N ARG A 108 12.48 6.53 -9.11
CA ARG A 108 12.91 5.43 -8.23
C ARG A 108 14.03 5.87 -7.30
N ASP A 109 14.99 6.64 -7.81
CA ASP A 109 16.11 7.16 -7.01
C ASP A 109 15.64 8.18 -5.97
N LEU A 110 14.74 9.09 -6.34
CA LEU A 110 14.12 10.02 -5.38
C LEU A 110 13.38 9.27 -4.26
N ARG A 111 12.55 8.29 -4.63
CA ARG A 111 11.82 7.47 -3.65
C ARG A 111 12.77 6.71 -2.72
N LYS A 112 13.89 6.19 -3.26
CA LYS A 112 14.93 5.52 -2.46
C LYS A 112 15.57 6.49 -1.47
N LYS A 113 15.86 7.72 -1.88
CA LYS A 113 16.38 8.78 -1.00
C LYS A 113 15.38 9.14 0.10
N GLU A 114 14.11 9.37 -0.24
CA GLU A 114 13.04 9.65 0.74
C GLU A 114 12.88 8.53 1.76
N LEU A 115 12.85 7.28 1.29
CA LEU A 115 12.79 6.09 2.16
C LEU A 115 14.01 6.02 3.07
N SER A 116 15.22 6.28 2.54
CA SER A 116 16.45 6.31 3.33
C SER A 116 16.40 7.39 4.42
N ILE A 117 15.92 8.60 4.10
CA ILE A 117 15.74 9.69 5.09
C ILE A 117 14.76 9.27 6.18
N SER A 118 13.62 8.70 5.80
CA SER A 118 12.61 8.21 6.74
C SER A 118 13.16 7.10 7.66
N LEU A 119 13.88 6.13 7.09
CA LEU A 119 14.54 5.07 7.84
C LEU A 119 15.60 5.60 8.80
N ASN A 120 16.42 6.57 8.36
CA ASN A 120 17.42 7.21 9.22
C ASN A 120 16.77 7.97 10.37
N LYS A 121 15.65 8.66 10.15
CA LYS A 121 14.87 9.30 11.22
C LYS A 121 14.39 8.27 12.23
N ARG A 122 13.79 7.16 11.77
CA ARG A 122 13.35 6.05 12.64
C ARG A 122 14.50 5.43 13.42
N LYS A 123 15.65 5.22 12.77
CA LYS A 123 16.86 4.70 13.43
C LYS A 123 17.32 5.63 14.55
N LYS A 124 17.38 6.95 14.30
CA LYS A 124 17.74 7.94 15.32
C LYS A 124 16.81 7.88 16.53
N THR A 125 15.50 7.75 16.31
CA THR A 125 14.53 7.58 17.40
C THR A 125 14.79 6.31 18.21
N LEU A 126 15.05 5.18 17.55
CA LEU A 126 15.35 3.92 18.24
C LEU A 126 16.67 3.97 19.03
N THR A 127 17.65 4.74 18.58
CA THR A 127 18.92 4.92 19.28
C THR A 127 18.89 6.03 20.34
N SER A 128 17.75 6.70 20.53
CA SER A 128 17.64 7.74 21.55
C SER A 128 17.73 7.12 22.95
N LYS A 129 18.24 7.89 23.92
CA LYS A 129 18.28 7.46 25.33
C LYS A 129 16.89 7.32 25.96
N GLU A 130 15.88 7.91 25.33
CA GLU A 130 14.48 7.86 25.77
C GLU A 130 13.77 6.58 25.29
N GLN A 131 14.32 5.87 24.31
CA GLN A 131 13.74 4.63 23.83
C GLN A 131 13.83 3.56 24.92
N LYS A 132 12.68 3.17 25.44
CA LYS A 132 12.54 2.03 26.35
C LYS A 132 12.53 0.72 25.58
N TRP A 133 13.02 -0.32 26.23
CA TRP A 133 13.23 -1.64 25.64
C TRP A 133 12.65 -2.73 26.55
N VAL A 134 12.18 -3.81 25.93
CA VAL A 134 11.66 -4.99 26.59
C VAL A 134 12.70 -6.09 26.54
N TYR A 135 13.09 -6.59 27.71
CA TYR A 135 14.04 -7.67 27.88
C TYR A 135 13.35 -8.91 28.45
N TYR A 136 13.79 -10.08 28.02
CA TYR A 136 13.41 -11.37 28.61
C TYR A 136 14.68 -12.16 28.91
N LYS A 137 14.88 -12.55 30.18
CA LYS A 137 16.09 -13.26 30.63
C LYS A 137 17.40 -12.58 30.18
N SER A 138 17.46 -11.25 30.28
CA SER A 138 18.58 -10.39 29.86
C SER A 138 18.78 -10.24 28.36
N ASP A 139 18.01 -10.94 27.51
CA ASP A 139 18.04 -10.76 26.07
C ASP A 139 17.07 -9.66 25.62
N LEU A 140 17.52 -8.80 24.71
CA LEU A 140 16.70 -7.75 24.12
C LEU A 140 15.67 -8.36 23.16
N VAL A 141 14.38 -8.23 23.48
CA VAL A 141 13.29 -8.82 22.68
C VAL A 141 12.72 -7.82 21.69
N HIS A 142 12.34 -6.65 22.18
CA HIS A 142 11.71 -5.61 21.37
C HIS A 142 11.82 -4.22 22.02
N LYS A 143 11.45 -3.18 21.28
CA LYS A 143 11.22 -1.86 21.86
C LYS A 143 9.92 -1.87 22.67
N GLU A 144 9.76 -0.95 23.61
CA GLU A 144 8.47 -0.73 24.28
C GLU A 144 7.36 -0.53 23.21
N PRO A 145 6.29 -1.34 23.26
CA PRO A 145 5.17 -1.18 22.33
C PRO A 145 4.51 0.19 22.47
N ASN A 146 4.27 0.86 21.35
CA ASN A 146 3.52 2.12 21.34
C ASN A 146 2.20 2.04 20.54
N ASN A 147 1.93 0.87 19.98
CA ASN A 147 0.74 0.55 19.23
C ASN A 147 0.48 -0.96 19.28
N GLU A 148 -0.70 -1.35 18.82
CA GLU A 148 -1.20 -2.72 18.78
C GLU A 148 -0.29 -3.68 17.99
N HIS A 149 0.24 -3.24 16.84
CA HIS A 149 1.13 -4.06 16.04
C HIS A 149 2.48 -4.33 16.72
N ASP A 150 3.01 -3.35 17.47
CA ASP A 150 4.23 -3.56 18.25
C ASP A 150 3.99 -4.54 19.41
N LEU A 151 2.80 -4.50 20.04
CA LEU A 151 2.43 -5.42 21.10
C LEU A 151 2.32 -6.85 20.55
N LEU A 152 1.64 -7.03 19.42
CA LEU A 152 1.56 -8.32 18.72
C LEU A 152 2.94 -8.85 18.35
N ALA A 153 3.81 -8.00 17.79
CA ALA A 153 5.17 -8.38 17.46
C ALA A 153 5.98 -8.81 18.69
N LEU A 154 5.76 -8.17 19.85
CA LEU A 154 6.36 -8.58 21.12
C LEU A 154 5.81 -9.94 21.59
N LEU A 155 4.49 -10.12 21.58
CA LEU A 155 3.83 -11.35 22.00
C LEU A 155 4.28 -12.56 21.17
N TRP A 156 4.34 -12.43 19.84
CA TRP A 156 4.83 -13.51 18.97
C TRP A 156 6.31 -13.84 19.20
N LYS A 157 7.15 -12.84 19.48
CA LYS A 157 8.55 -13.10 19.85
C LYS A 157 8.66 -13.85 21.16
N LEU A 158 7.88 -13.46 22.17
CA LEU A 158 7.85 -14.12 23.46
C LEU A 158 7.31 -15.56 23.34
N GLU A 159 6.32 -15.79 22.49
CA GLU A 159 5.85 -17.14 22.16
C GLU A 159 6.94 -17.98 21.48
N GLY A 160 7.61 -17.43 20.47
CA GLY A 160 8.75 -18.10 19.80
C GLY A 160 9.91 -18.41 20.76
N LEU A 161 10.11 -17.58 21.78
CA LEU A 161 11.07 -17.80 22.87
C LEU A 161 10.56 -18.76 23.97
N LYS A 162 9.37 -19.34 23.80
CA LYS A 162 8.67 -20.17 24.79
C LYS A 162 8.48 -19.47 26.14
N ALA A 163 8.49 -18.14 26.15
CA ALA A 163 8.24 -17.31 27.33
C ALA A 163 6.74 -17.20 27.62
N LEU A 164 5.90 -17.28 26.58
CA LEU A 164 4.44 -17.27 26.68
C LEU A 164 3.87 -18.47 25.90
N PRO A 165 3.08 -19.35 26.54
CA PRO A 165 2.47 -20.47 25.85
C PRO A 165 1.16 -20.03 25.16
N LEU A 166 1.19 -19.09 24.20
CA LEU A 166 -0.06 -18.58 23.60
C LEU A 166 -0.88 -19.70 22.93
N HIS A 167 -0.25 -20.76 22.43
CA HIS A 167 -0.92 -21.97 21.94
C HIS A 167 -1.87 -22.67 22.94
N VAL A 168 -1.71 -22.47 24.26
CA VAL A 168 -2.67 -23.02 25.26
C VAL A 168 -3.88 -22.11 25.47
N PHE A 169 -3.93 -20.96 24.82
CA PHE A 169 -5.03 -20.02 24.90
C PHE A 169 -5.78 -19.97 23.58
N LYS A 170 -7.11 -20.00 23.63
CA LYS A 170 -7.97 -19.72 22.48
C LYS A 170 -8.36 -18.25 22.52
N SER A 171 -7.78 -17.44 21.63
CA SER A 171 -8.18 -16.04 21.48
C SER A 171 -9.64 -15.95 21.04
N LEU A 172 -10.48 -15.29 21.84
CA LEU A 172 -11.89 -15.03 21.56
C LEU A 172 -12.09 -13.71 20.83
N GLU A 173 -11.37 -12.67 21.25
CA GLU A 173 -11.42 -11.34 20.64
C GLU A 173 -10.04 -10.67 20.76
N HIS A 174 -9.66 -9.97 19.69
CA HIS A 174 -8.61 -8.97 19.72
C HIS A 174 -9.28 -7.60 19.73
N THR A 175 -9.05 -6.80 20.76
CA THR A 175 -9.80 -5.54 20.96
C THR A 175 -8.90 -4.48 21.59
N ASN A 176 -9.27 -3.21 21.50
CA ASN A 176 -8.61 -2.12 22.22
C ASN A 176 -9.60 -1.38 23.14
N LYS A 177 -10.79 -1.97 23.33
CA LYS A 177 -11.84 -1.40 24.17
C LYS A 177 -11.39 -1.44 25.63
N LYS A 178 -11.38 -0.27 26.27
CA LYS A 178 -11.09 -0.11 27.71
C LYS A 178 -9.71 -0.64 28.15
N GLY A 179 -8.71 -0.64 27.27
CA GLY A 179 -7.34 -1.04 27.63
C GLY A 179 -7.12 -2.54 27.78
N ILE A 180 -8.03 -3.37 27.26
CA ILE A 180 -7.87 -4.82 27.17
C ILE A 180 -7.44 -5.12 25.74
N ASP A 181 -6.27 -5.74 25.56
CA ASP A 181 -5.71 -6.04 24.23
C ASP A 181 -6.20 -7.38 23.67
N ILE A 182 -6.36 -8.40 24.52
CA ILE A 182 -6.76 -9.76 24.13
C ILE A 182 -7.72 -10.33 25.16
N ILE A 183 -8.83 -10.90 24.69
CA ILE A 183 -9.68 -11.80 25.46
C ILE A 183 -9.40 -13.22 24.97
N ALA A 184 -8.99 -14.10 25.87
CA ALA A 184 -8.71 -15.49 25.51
C ALA A 184 -9.19 -16.43 26.60
N ASP A 185 -9.70 -17.59 26.18
CA ASP A 185 -9.99 -18.71 27.06
C ASP A 185 -8.75 -19.57 27.21
N TYR A 186 -8.52 -20.07 28.43
CA TYR A 186 -7.53 -21.12 28.65
C TYR A 186 -8.07 -22.44 28.09
N GLN A 187 -7.34 -23.07 27.19
CA GLN A 187 -7.67 -24.41 26.71
C GLN A 187 -7.22 -25.42 27.76
N GLU A 188 -8.17 -25.92 28.56
CA GLU A 188 -7.95 -27.10 29.38
C GLU A 188 -7.58 -28.27 28.46
N THR A 189 -6.51 -28.97 28.80
CA THR A 189 -6.06 -30.19 28.13
C THR A 189 -6.16 -31.33 29.15
N ASP A 190 -6.20 -32.60 28.76
CA ASP A 190 -6.35 -33.73 29.71
C ASP A 190 -5.29 -33.76 30.84
N ILE A 191 -4.22 -32.96 30.75
CA ILE A 191 -3.18 -32.78 31.76
C ILE A 191 -3.54 -31.69 32.81
N SER A 192 -4.47 -30.77 32.52
CA SER A 192 -4.84 -29.67 33.43
C SER A 192 -5.65 -30.13 34.65
N GLU A 193 -6.32 -31.29 34.58
CA GLU A 193 -6.95 -31.91 35.75
C GLU A 193 -5.93 -32.40 36.80
N MET A 194 -4.65 -32.57 36.44
CA MET A 194 -3.66 -33.22 37.29
C MET A 194 -2.88 -32.28 38.23
N LYS A 195 -3.26 -31.00 38.34
CA LYS A 195 -2.75 -30.09 39.40
C LYS A 195 -3.88 -29.67 40.35
N LEU A 196 -4.43 -30.68 41.03
CA LEU A 196 -5.09 -30.47 42.32
C LEU A 196 -4.20 -29.62 43.23
N ILE A 197 -4.83 -28.61 43.81
CA ILE A 197 -4.33 -27.66 44.80
C ILE A 197 -3.40 -28.37 45.80
N LYS A 198 -2.14 -27.92 45.90
CA LYS A 198 -1.25 -28.30 47.01
C LYS A 198 -1.23 -27.18 48.04
N TYR A 199 -1.78 -27.48 49.21
CA TYR A 199 -1.56 -26.71 50.43
C TYR A 199 -0.06 -26.75 50.77
N LYS A 200 0.52 -25.60 51.13
CA LYS A 200 1.89 -25.52 51.65
C LYS A 200 1.85 -24.69 52.93
N GLU A 201 1.98 -25.38 54.07
CA GLU A 201 2.22 -24.74 55.36
C GLU A 201 3.58 -24.05 55.32
N VAL A 202 3.62 -22.81 55.79
CA VAL A 202 4.85 -22.04 55.98
C VAL A 202 5.01 -21.85 57.48
N ASP A 203 5.88 -22.65 58.09
CA ASP A 203 6.35 -22.40 59.45
C ASP A 203 7.27 -21.18 59.44
N ILE A 204 6.98 -20.24 60.34
CA ILE A 204 7.83 -19.09 60.62
C ILE A 204 8.62 -19.43 61.90
N SER A 205 9.91 -19.67 61.75
CA SER A 205 10.91 -19.63 62.82
C SER A 205 11.83 -18.43 62.61
#